data_AF-A0A8H7QI12-F1
#
_entry.id   AF-A0A8H7QI12-F1
#
_cell.length_a   1.000
_cell.length_b   1.000
_cell.length_c   1.000
_cell.angle_alpha   90.00
_cell.angle_beta   90.00
_cell.angle_gamma   90.00
#
_symmetry.space_group_name_H-M   'P 1'
#
loop_
_entity.id
_entity.type
_entity.pdbx_description
1 polymer ?
#
loop_
_entity_poly.entity_id
_entity_poly.type
_entity_poly.pdbx_seq_one_letter_code
_entity_poly.pdbx_strand_id
1 'polypeptide(L)'
;MVKLVFDKYKNGLCSRSGLPLFDDEAVATSHRILEEIRQGNVSDIVGGPALYTEIGVDQNVLMRYRCSRGTSSVEGSVHFNIIRKFASYNAGPRLNEAVLSDYRLYHNISDG
;
A
#
# COMPACT_ATOMS: atom_id res chain seq x y z
N MET A 1 1.38 -14.74 2.44
CA MET A 1 -0.11 -14.62 2.47
C MET A 1 -0.71 -14.50 1.08
N VAL A 2 -0.21 -13.61 0.21
CA VAL A 2 -0.74 -13.35 -1.16
C VAL A 2 -0.80 -14.60 -2.05
N LYS A 3 0.23 -15.45 -2.05
CA LYS A 3 0.26 -16.70 -2.83
C LYS A 3 -0.93 -17.63 -2.51
N LEU A 4 -1.27 -17.78 -1.23
CA LEU A 4 -2.37 -18.65 -0.78
C LEU A 4 -3.72 -18.13 -1.27
N VAL A 5 -3.92 -16.81 -1.25
CA VAL A 5 -5.14 -16.18 -1.78
C VAL A 5 -5.22 -16.40 -3.28
N PHE A 6 -4.13 -16.13 -4.01
CA PHE A 6 -4.11 -16.33 -5.46
C PHE A 6 -4.39 -17.79 -5.83
N ASP A 7 -3.71 -18.75 -5.21
CA ASP A 7 -3.92 -20.18 -5.49
C ASP A 7 -5.35 -20.65 -5.20
N LYS A 8 -6.00 -20.06 -4.19
CA LYS A 8 -7.39 -20.39 -3.83
C LYS A 8 -8.41 -19.85 -4.83
N TYR A 9 -8.17 -18.67 -5.39
CA TYR A 9 -9.17 -17.96 -6.20
C TYR A 9 -8.84 -17.87 -7.69
N LYS A 10 -7.66 -18.31 -8.15
CA LYS A 10 -7.23 -18.21 -9.56
C LYS A 10 -8.19 -18.84 -10.57
N ASN A 11 -8.90 -19.89 -10.17
CA ASN A 11 -9.90 -20.58 -11.01
C ASN A 11 -11.35 -20.16 -10.67
N GLY A 12 -11.52 -19.10 -9.89
CA GLY A 12 -12.85 -18.59 -9.54
C GLY A 12 -13.59 -18.12 -10.78
N LEU A 13 -14.91 -18.29 -10.78
CA LEU A 13 -15.79 -17.72 -11.81
C LEU A 13 -16.50 -16.49 -11.26
N CYS A 14 -16.69 -15.49 -12.10
CA CYS A 14 -17.51 -14.34 -11.77
C CYS A 14 -18.97 -14.79 -11.63
N SER A 15 -19.58 -14.52 -10.48
CA SER A 15 -20.97 -14.91 -10.17
C SER A 15 -22.01 -14.27 -11.09
N ARG A 16 -21.65 -13.16 -11.77
CA ARG A 16 -22.55 -12.42 -12.66
C ARG A 16 -22.39 -12.79 -14.14
N SER A 17 -21.14 -12.96 -14.61
CA SER A 17 -20.87 -13.24 -16.02
C SER A 17 -20.57 -14.71 -16.32
N GLY A 18 -20.29 -15.53 -15.30
CA GLY A 18 -19.89 -16.93 -15.47
C GLY A 18 -18.49 -17.13 -16.07
N LEU A 19 -17.80 -16.04 -16.42
CA LEU A 19 -16.45 -16.06 -16.98
C LEU A 19 -15.40 -16.24 -15.88
N PRO A 20 -14.18 -16.71 -16.23
CA PRO A 20 -13.05 -16.72 -15.31
C PRO A 20 -12.85 -15.35 -14.65
N LEU A 21 -12.66 -15.35 -13.33
CA LEU A 21 -12.37 -14.16 -12.54
C LEU A 21 -11.02 -13.55 -12.92
N PHE A 22 -10.08 -14.39 -13.36
CA PHE A 22 -8.79 -14.01 -13.93
C PHE A 22 -8.72 -14.55 -15.35
N ASP A 23 -8.43 -13.68 -16.30
CA ASP A 23 -8.10 -14.10 -17.67
C ASP A 23 -6.64 -14.59 -17.75
N ASP A 24 -6.27 -15.15 -18.90
CA ASP A 24 -4.94 -15.73 -19.11
C ASP A 24 -3.82 -14.69 -18.90
N GLU A 25 -4.09 -13.42 -19.22
CA GLU A 25 -3.15 -12.32 -19.02
C GLU A 25 -2.96 -11.99 -17.53
N ALA A 26 -4.06 -11.94 -16.77
CA ALA A 26 -4.03 -11.72 -15.33
C ALA A 26 -3.33 -12.88 -14.60
N VAL A 27 -3.55 -14.13 -15.05
CA VAL A 27 -2.83 -15.29 -14.53
C VAL A 27 -1.33 -15.17 -14.82
N ALA A 28 -0.94 -14.84 -16.05
CA ALA A 28 0.48 -14.63 -16.38
C ALA A 28 1.12 -13.52 -15.54
N THR A 29 0.40 -12.42 -15.33
CA THR A 29 0.85 -11.26 -14.55
C THR A 29 1.00 -11.60 -13.07
N SER A 30 0.10 -12.42 -12.52
CA SER A 30 0.17 -12.85 -11.13
C SER A 30 1.49 -13.56 -10.79
N HIS A 31 2.03 -14.35 -11.72
CA HIS A 31 3.30 -15.07 -11.50
C HIS A 31 4.47 -14.10 -11.36
N ARG A 32 4.48 -13.03 -12.16
CA ARG A 32 5.48 -11.95 -12.03
C ARG A 32 5.36 -11.24 -10.69
N ILE A 33 4.14 -10.89 -10.29
CA ILE A 33 3.89 -10.24 -8.99
C ILE A 33 4.33 -11.14 -7.82
N LEU A 34 4.05 -12.44 -7.88
CA LEU A 34 4.48 -13.39 -6.85
C LEU A 34 6.00 -13.49 -6.77
N GLU A 35 6.70 -13.37 -7.91
CA GLU A 35 8.16 -13.37 -7.95
C GLU A 35 8.75 -12.07 -7.38
N GLU A 36 8.16 -10.91 -7.71
CA GLU A 36 8.51 -9.61 -7.10
C GLU A 36 8.34 -9.63 -5.57
N ILE A 37 7.25 -10.24 -5.09
CA ILE A 37 7.01 -10.44 -3.65
C ILE A 37 8.08 -11.37 -3.06
N ARG A 38 8.42 -12.47 -3.74
CA ARG A 38 9.44 -13.43 -3.29
C ARG A 38 10.82 -12.77 -3.18
N GLN A 39 11.14 -11.84 -4.09
CA GLN A 39 12.40 -11.10 -4.11
C GLN A 39 12.43 -9.97 -3.06
N GLY A 40 11.32 -9.70 -2.37
CA GLY A 40 11.23 -8.61 -1.39
C GLY A 40 11.09 -7.22 -2.01
N ASN A 41 10.82 -7.13 -3.32
CA ASN A 41 10.58 -5.87 -4.02
C ASN A 41 9.21 -5.26 -3.64
N VAL A 42 8.33 -6.07 -3.05
CA VAL A 42 7.04 -5.64 -2.49
C VAL A 42 7.12 -5.74 -0.97
N SER A 43 6.61 -4.73 -0.28
CA SER A 43 6.84 -4.47 1.16
C SER A 43 6.14 -5.45 2.12
N ASP A 44 5.88 -6.70 1.73
CA ASP A 44 5.33 -7.73 2.62
C ASP A 44 6.47 -8.52 3.28
N ILE A 45 7.28 -7.81 4.08
CA ILE A 45 8.46 -8.36 4.75
C ILE A 45 8.00 -9.33 5.85
N VAL A 46 8.39 -10.60 5.73
CA VAL A 46 8.16 -11.61 6.78
C VAL A 46 8.96 -11.22 8.02
N GLY A 47 8.28 -10.98 9.15
CA GLY A 47 8.90 -10.47 10.38
C GLY A 47 9.13 -8.94 10.39
N GLY A 48 8.64 -8.23 9.36
CA GLY A 48 8.62 -6.77 9.34
C GLY A 48 7.57 -6.18 10.29
N PRO A 49 7.57 -4.84 10.47
CA PRO A 49 6.59 -4.16 11.31
C PRO A 49 5.16 -4.45 10.81
N ALA A 50 4.22 -4.63 11.74
CA ALA A 50 2.82 -4.85 11.41
C ALA A 50 2.28 -3.65 10.63
N LEU A 51 1.97 -3.87 9.36
CA LEU A 51 1.47 -2.82 8.45
C LEU A 51 -0.03 -2.58 8.59
N TYR A 52 -0.74 -3.49 9.25
CA TYR A 52 -2.15 -3.37 9.57
C TYR A 52 -2.33 -3.70 11.05
N THR A 53 -2.92 -2.77 11.79
CA THR A 53 -3.23 -2.94 13.21
C THR A 53 -4.74 -3.04 13.38
N GLU A 54 -5.22 -4.08 14.03
CA GLU A 54 -6.65 -4.22 14.36
C GLU A 54 -7.09 -3.09 15.29
N ILE A 55 -8.14 -2.36 14.91
CA ILE A 55 -8.72 -1.28 15.72
C ILE A 55 -9.99 -1.75 16.45
N GLY A 56 -10.69 -2.72 15.86
CA GLY A 56 -11.93 -3.28 16.39
C GLY A 56 -12.99 -3.45 15.32
N VAL A 57 -14.16 -3.91 15.73
CA VAL A 57 -15.24 -4.29 14.80
C VAL A 57 -16.20 -3.11 14.57
N ASP A 58 -16.77 -2.99 13.38
CA ASP A 58 -17.79 -2.00 13.04
C ASP A 58 -19.22 -2.49 13.34
N GLN A 59 -20.22 -1.65 13.05
CA GLN A 59 -21.63 -1.96 13.28
C GLN A 59 -22.14 -3.14 12.41
N ASN A 60 -21.42 -3.47 11.34
CA ASN A 60 -21.74 -4.55 10.41
C ASN A 60 -20.95 -5.82 10.71
N VAL A 61 -20.29 -5.89 11.88
CA VAL A 61 -19.47 -7.04 12.32
C VAL A 61 -18.22 -7.23 11.43
N LEU A 62 -17.74 -6.18 10.77
CA LEU A 62 -16.52 -6.21 9.97
C LEU A 62 -15.32 -5.70 10.79
N MET A 63 -14.20 -6.43 10.72
CA MET A 63 -12.96 -6.02 11.38
C MET A 63 -12.37 -4.78 10.70
N ARG A 64 -12.13 -3.73 11.48
CA ARG A 64 -11.46 -2.51 11.02
C ARG A 64 -9.97 -2.60 11.32
N TYR A 65 -9.17 -2.21 10.34
CA TYR A 65 -7.72 -2.18 10.42
C TYR A 65 -7.20 -0.76 10.21
N ARG A 66 -6.20 -0.35 11.00
CA ARG A 66 -5.38 0.83 10.75
C ARG A 66 -4.25 0.41 9.84
N CYS A 67 -4.22 0.93 8.63
CA CYS A 67 -3.11 0.72 7.72
C CYS A 67 -1.98 1.69 8.08
N SER A 68 -0.81 1.15 8.44
CA SER A 68 0.44 1.90 8.59
C SER A 68 1.22 1.99 7.28
N ARG A 69 0.71 1.41 6.18
CA ARG A 69 1.25 1.69 4.84
C ARG A 69 0.83 3.09 4.43
N GLY A 70 1.80 3.97 4.23
CA GLY A 70 1.58 5.22 3.52
C GLY A 70 1.32 4.91 2.04
N THR A 71 0.08 4.61 1.67
CA THR A 71 -0.28 4.36 0.27
C THR A 71 -1.73 4.73 -0.01
N SER A 72 -1.92 5.84 -0.73
CA SER A 72 -2.44 5.69 -2.08
C SER A 72 -1.92 6.82 -2.98
N SER A 73 -1.79 6.54 -4.27
CA SER A 73 -1.61 7.54 -5.34
C SER A 73 -2.93 8.22 -5.74
N VAL A 74 -4.05 7.76 -5.17
CA VAL A 74 -5.41 8.29 -5.42
C VAL A 74 -5.79 9.34 -4.37
N GLU A 75 -5.23 9.23 -3.17
CA GLU A 75 -5.27 10.25 -2.15
C GLU A 75 -4.01 11.08 -2.33
N GLY A 76 -4.14 12.36 -2.68
CA GLY A 76 -3.04 13.33 -2.71
C GLY A 76 -2.47 13.60 -1.32
N SER A 77 -2.12 12.55 -0.59
CA SER A 77 -1.54 12.57 0.74
C SER A 77 -0.10 13.10 0.67
N VAL A 78 0.40 13.45 1.85
CA VAL A 78 1.73 13.96 2.21
C VAL A 78 2.82 13.76 1.16
N HIS A 79 3.00 12.55 0.61
CA HIS A 79 3.98 12.24 -0.42
C HIS A 79 3.84 13.07 -1.72
N PHE A 80 2.63 13.32 -2.23
CA PHE A 80 2.43 14.14 -3.44
C PHE A 80 2.72 15.62 -3.16
N ASN A 81 2.34 16.12 -1.98
CA ASN A 81 2.66 17.47 -1.54
C ASN A 81 4.17 17.66 -1.32
N ILE A 82 4.85 16.66 -0.77
CA ILE A 82 6.31 16.64 -0.65
C ILE A 82 6.94 16.62 -2.04
N ILE A 83 6.57 15.69 -2.92
CA ILE A 83 7.19 15.63 -4.26
C ILE A 83 6.98 16.97 -5.00
N ARG A 84 5.77 17.53 -4.96
CA ARG A 84 5.46 18.81 -5.63
C ARG A 84 6.20 20.01 -5.02
N LYS A 85 6.31 20.08 -3.70
CA LYS A 85 7.02 21.18 -3.02
C LYS A 85 8.54 21.06 -3.17
N PHE A 86 9.09 19.85 -3.29
CA PHE A 86 10.53 19.63 -3.20
C PHE A 86 11.20 19.40 -4.55
N ALA A 87 10.44 18.96 -5.58
CA ALA A 87 10.96 18.75 -6.92
C ALA A 87 11.55 20.03 -7.56
N SER A 88 11.06 21.21 -7.18
CA SER A 88 11.57 22.49 -7.69
C SER A 88 12.91 22.93 -7.11
N TYR A 89 13.35 22.37 -5.97
CA TYR A 89 14.50 22.88 -5.23
C TYR A 89 15.84 22.21 -5.59
N ASN A 90 15.85 21.19 -6.46
CA ASN A 90 17.02 20.36 -6.75
C ASN A 90 17.80 20.00 -5.45
N ALA A 91 17.03 19.68 -4.41
CA ALA A 91 17.49 19.68 -3.03
C ALA A 91 18.35 18.44 -2.76
N GLY A 92 19.54 18.66 -2.19
CA GLY A 92 20.40 17.57 -1.72
C GLY A 92 19.78 16.82 -0.52
N PRO A 93 20.27 15.61 -0.20
CA PRO A 93 19.66 14.74 0.81
C PRO A 93 19.44 15.40 2.18
N ARG A 94 20.40 16.24 2.63
CA ARG A 94 20.31 16.96 3.90
C ARG A 94 19.19 18.00 3.94
N LEU A 95 18.95 18.70 2.83
CA LEU A 95 17.88 19.70 2.75
C LEU A 95 16.51 19.01 2.74
N ASN A 96 16.40 17.86 2.07
CA ASN A 96 15.18 17.06 2.08
C ASN A 96 14.83 16.59 3.50
N GLU A 97 15.79 16.06 4.26
CA GLU A 97 15.56 15.62 5.64
C GLU A 97 15.13 16.77 6.57
N ALA A 98 15.74 17.94 6.44
CA ALA A 98 15.38 19.11 7.25
C ALA A 98 13.94 19.57 6.98
N VAL A 99 13.56 19.70 5.71
CA VAL A 99 12.22 20.17 5.32
C VAL A 99 11.15 19.10 5.58
N LEU A 100 11.48 17.80 5.48
CA LEU A 100 10.59 16.72 5.89
C LEU A 100 10.34 16.73 7.41
N SER A 101 11.37 16.99 8.19
CA SER A 101 11.25 17.11 9.65
C SER A 101 10.37 18.28 10.05
N ASP A 102 10.52 19.42 9.38
CA ASP A 102 9.69 20.62 9.56
C ASP A 102 8.22 20.35 9.18
N TYR A 103 7.99 19.70 8.03
CA TYR A 103 6.65 19.30 7.61
C TYR A 103 5.95 18.38 8.62
N ARG A 104 6.67 17.38 9.15
CA ARG A 104 6.16 16.48 10.20
C ARG A 104 5.83 17.23 11.47
N LEU A 105 6.69 18.16 11.89
CA LEU A 105 6.48 18.99 13.08
C LEU A 105 5.21 19.81 12.94
N TYR A 106 5.02 20.49 11.81
CA TYR A 106 3.86 21.35 11.57
C TYR A 106 2.54 20.56 11.60
N HIS A 107 2.52 19.38 10.97
CA HIS A 107 1.35 18.50 10.99
C HIS A 107 1.05 17.97 12.40
N ASN A 108 2.06 17.54 13.13
CA ASN A 108 1.88 17.02 14.49
C ASN A 108 1.41 18.08 15.50
N ILE A 109 1.74 19.36 15.28
CA ILE A 109 1.31 20.47 16.14
C ILE A 109 -0.06 21.02 15.73
N SER A 110 -0.41 20.98 14.44
CA SER A 110 -1.65 21.57 13.92
C SER A 110 -2.86 20.65 14.03
N ASP A 111 -2.64 19.33 14.16
CA ASP A 111 -3.68 18.31 14.29
C ASP A 111 -3.89 17.82 15.75
N GLY A 112 -3.38 18.56 16.75
CA GLY A 112 -3.58 18.34 18.19
C GLY A 112 -4.44 19.40 18.85
#